data_AF-A0A267DJI8-F1
#
_entry.id   AF-A0A267DJI8-F1
#
_cell.length_a   1.000
_cell.length_b   1.000
_cell.length_c   1.000
_cell.angle_alpha   90.00
_cell.angle_beta   90.00
_cell.angle_gamma   90.00
#
_symmetry.space_group_name_H-M   'P 1'
#
loop_
_entity.id
_entity.type
_entity.pdbx_description
1 polymer ?
#
loop_
_entity_poly.entity_id
_entity_poly.type
_entity_poly.pdbx_seq_one_letter_code
_entity_poly.pdbx_strand_id
1 'polypeptide(L)'
;MASISSIQIKIGVITISDTAYKSPHADKSGPQLVHLVSKSQYFHTNPDNIFQVIVPDETQMIEEQLKTFSDAFHCDVILTTGGTGFTPRDVTPEATSRVLDRRADGLSTALLLKSLESTPYAVLSRGVSGMRGQTLIVNLPGSQKAVDECFAVLEPVLAHAVKQLQGRIVEVKAEHVEMQQSAHSRHHLHHHQSEPQQQHHHSHHHRHHHGHSTSPSQQLQQALTKSLVNEAQIANRPRQSPYPLISVDEAVSTVLDSVTSLPAETVNCATASVLGRILASDVIAKEPLPPFRASVKDGYAVRARDGAGRRRVVDVVTAGDESSVVLQAHCAIRVSTGDPCPAARTPLSKLKTPN
;
A
#
# COMPACT_ATOMS: atom_id res chain seq x y z
N MET A 1 -12.65 25.16 12.20
CA MET A 1 -13.47 24.48 11.18
C MET A 1 -12.76 24.71 9.87
N ALA A 2 -12.08 23.69 9.34
CA ALA A 2 -11.30 23.80 8.10
C ALA A 2 -12.23 24.20 6.95
N SER A 3 -11.73 25.07 6.06
CA SER A 3 -12.48 25.55 4.90
C SER A 3 -12.90 24.35 4.05
N ILE A 4 -14.19 23.99 4.09
CA ILE A 4 -14.78 22.97 3.22
C ILE A 4 -14.51 23.44 1.79
N SER A 5 -13.59 22.78 1.11
CA SER A 5 -13.26 23.16 -0.25
C SER A 5 -14.49 22.99 -1.13
N SER A 6 -14.83 24.05 -1.85
CA SER A 6 -15.95 24.14 -2.79
C SER A 6 -15.71 23.32 -4.07
N ILE A 7 -15.26 22.08 -3.95
CA ILE A 7 -15.13 21.19 -5.10
C ILE A 7 -16.48 20.52 -5.35
N GLN A 8 -17.01 20.74 -6.55
CA GLN A 8 -18.21 20.09 -7.01
C GLN A 8 -17.82 18.77 -7.67
N ILE A 9 -18.30 17.66 -7.11
CA ILE A 9 -17.94 16.31 -7.58
C ILE A 9 -19.10 15.74 -8.39
N LYS A 10 -18.77 15.14 -9.53
CA LYS A 10 -19.68 14.37 -10.37
C LYS A 10 -19.54 12.88 -10.07
N ILE A 11 -20.64 12.21 -9.74
CA ILE A 11 -20.63 10.87 -9.17
C ILE A 11 -21.48 9.92 -9.98
N GLY A 12 -20.91 8.76 -10.35
CA GLY A 12 -21.63 7.61 -10.87
C GLY A 12 -21.85 6.56 -9.79
N VAL A 13 -23.07 6.03 -9.68
CA VAL A 13 -23.42 4.90 -8.82
C VAL A 13 -23.89 3.75 -9.70
N ILE A 14 -23.22 2.61 -9.60
CA ILE A 14 -23.56 1.42 -10.38
C ILE A 14 -23.93 0.28 -9.43
N THR A 15 -25.20 -0.11 -9.42
CA THR A 15 -25.63 -1.34 -8.76
C THR A 15 -25.43 -2.51 -9.71
N ILE A 16 -24.66 -3.50 -9.28
CA ILE A 16 -24.35 -4.71 -10.06
C ILE A 16 -25.07 -5.87 -9.40
N SER A 17 -26.18 -6.31 -10.01
CA SER A 17 -26.98 -7.42 -9.51
C SER A 17 -27.98 -7.91 -10.55
N ASP A 18 -27.95 -9.20 -10.87
CA ASP A 18 -28.95 -9.88 -11.69
C ASP A 18 -30.38 -9.72 -11.13
N THR A 19 -30.52 -9.75 -9.81
CA THR A 19 -31.82 -9.60 -9.13
C THR A 19 -32.35 -8.18 -9.24
N ALA A 20 -31.51 -7.18 -8.94
CA ALA A 20 -31.91 -5.78 -9.05
C ALA A 20 -32.19 -5.37 -10.51
N TYR A 21 -31.44 -5.95 -11.46
CA TYR A 21 -31.64 -5.69 -12.88
C TYR A 21 -33.01 -6.19 -13.36
N LYS A 22 -33.45 -7.36 -12.89
CA LYS A 22 -34.81 -7.89 -13.17
C LYS A 22 -35.90 -7.17 -12.38
N SER A 23 -35.59 -6.69 -11.19
CA SER A 23 -36.55 -6.08 -10.27
C SER A 23 -35.89 -4.93 -9.51
N PRO A 24 -35.97 -3.69 -10.04
CA PRO A 24 -35.27 -2.54 -9.47
C PRO A 24 -35.58 -2.26 -7.99
N HIS A 25 -36.77 -2.62 -7.51
CA HIS A 25 -37.13 -2.49 -6.09
C HIS A 25 -36.30 -3.35 -5.13
N ALA A 26 -35.58 -4.36 -5.64
CA ALA A 26 -34.65 -5.16 -4.85
C ALA A 26 -33.36 -4.39 -4.53
N ASP A 27 -33.05 -3.31 -5.27
CA ASP A 27 -31.89 -2.48 -4.99
C ASP A 27 -32.13 -1.59 -3.76
N LYS A 28 -31.38 -1.88 -2.69
CA LYS A 28 -31.35 -1.06 -1.48
C LYS A 28 -30.03 -0.27 -1.36
N SER A 29 -28.98 -0.73 -2.02
CA SER A 29 -27.62 -0.23 -1.83
C SER A 29 -27.31 0.94 -2.76
N GLY A 30 -27.80 0.91 -4.00
CA GLY A 30 -27.68 2.02 -4.94
C GLY A 30 -28.36 3.31 -4.43
N PRO A 31 -29.65 3.29 -4.07
CA PRO A 31 -30.33 4.45 -3.50
C PRO A 31 -29.68 4.95 -2.20
N GLN A 32 -29.13 4.04 -1.38
CA GLN A 32 -28.39 4.41 -0.18
C GLN A 32 -27.11 5.18 -0.54
N LEU A 33 -26.33 4.72 -1.52
CA LEU A 33 -25.14 5.45 -1.97
C LEU A 33 -25.50 6.84 -2.47
N VAL A 34 -26.56 6.97 -3.28
CA VAL A 34 -27.06 8.27 -3.75
C VAL A 34 -27.42 9.18 -2.56
N HIS A 35 -28.08 8.64 -1.54
CA HIS A 35 -28.41 9.39 -0.32
C HIS A 35 -27.15 9.88 0.41
N LEU A 36 -26.18 9.00 0.60
CA LEU A 36 -24.93 9.29 1.32
C LEU A 36 -24.11 10.36 0.60
N VAL A 37 -23.90 10.23 -0.71
CA VAL A 37 -23.11 11.22 -1.48
C VAL A 37 -23.81 12.58 -1.55
N SER A 38 -25.14 12.60 -1.62
CA SER A 38 -25.92 13.85 -1.61
C SER A 38 -25.84 14.60 -0.29
N LYS A 39 -25.57 13.89 0.81
CA LYS A 39 -25.50 14.43 2.17
C LYS A 39 -24.09 14.58 2.71
N SER A 40 -23.07 14.40 1.87
CA SER A 40 -21.70 14.47 2.35
C SER A 40 -21.37 15.85 2.93
N GLN A 41 -20.61 15.86 4.02
CA GLN A 41 -20.09 17.09 4.63
C GLN A 41 -18.71 17.51 4.09
N TYR A 42 -18.05 16.63 3.31
CA TYR A 42 -16.67 16.84 2.86
C TYR A 42 -16.57 17.38 1.42
N PHE A 43 -17.63 17.21 0.63
CA PHE A 43 -17.72 17.71 -0.74
C PHE A 43 -19.17 18.07 -1.07
N HIS A 44 -19.35 18.85 -2.14
CA HIS A 44 -20.68 19.16 -2.67
C HIS A 44 -20.91 18.43 -3.98
N THR A 45 -22.13 17.95 -4.16
CA THR A 45 -22.60 17.35 -5.41
C THR A 45 -23.99 17.92 -5.70
N ASN A 46 -24.19 18.44 -6.92
CA ASN A 46 -25.52 18.79 -7.40
C ASN A 46 -26.28 17.49 -7.70
N PRO A 47 -27.57 17.35 -7.35
CA PRO A 47 -28.43 16.27 -7.83
C PRO A 47 -28.25 15.93 -9.32
N ASP A 48 -28.10 16.93 -10.20
CA ASP A 48 -27.91 16.71 -11.65
C ASP A 48 -26.57 16.06 -12.02
N ASN A 49 -25.62 16.02 -11.07
CA ASN A 49 -24.30 15.42 -11.21
C ASN A 49 -24.22 14.02 -10.58
N ILE A 50 -25.35 13.46 -10.13
CA ILE A 50 -25.43 12.08 -9.64
C ILE A 50 -26.09 11.23 -10.73
N PHE A 51 -25.33 10.29 -11.27
CA PHE A 51 -25.84 9.29 -12.21
C PHE A 51 -25.99 7.96 -11.49
N GLN A 52 -27.13 7.30 -11.66
CA GLN A 52 -27.38 5.98 -11.10
C GLN A 52 -27.83 5.03 -12.20
N VAL A 53 -27.34 3.80 -12.16
CA VAL A 53 -27.74 2.74 -13.08
C VAL A 53 -27.64 1.37 -12.40
N ILE A 54 -28.49 0.44 -12.83
CA ILE A 54 -28.44 -0.96 -12.44
C ILE A 54 -28.00 -1.77 -13.66
N VAL A 55 -27.01 -2.64 -13.50
CA VAL A 55 -26.53 -3.57 -14.52
C VAL A 55 -26.55 -5.00 -13.98
N PRO A 56 -26.72 -6.02 -14.84
CA PRO A 56 -26.61 -7.42 -14.41
C PRO A 56 -25.15 -7.78 -14.13
N ASP A 57 -24.93 -8.97 -13.55
CA ASP A 57 -23.60 -9.52 -13.25
C ASP A 57 -22.89 -10.03 -14.53
N GLU A 58 -22.84 -9.19 -15.57
CA GLU A 58 -22.25 -9.47 -16.86
C GLU A 58 -21.04 -8.58 -17.08
N THR A 59 -19.86 -9.19 -17.24
CA THR A 59 -18.58 -8.48 -17.28
C THR A 59 -18.56 -7.36 -18.33
N GLN A 60 -19.07 -7.64 -19.53
CA GLN A 60 -19.09 -6.66 -20.62
C GLN A 60 -19.98 -5.44 -20.29
N MET A 61 -21.16 -5.65 -19.72
CA MET A 61 -22.06 -4.55 -19.35
C MET A 61 -21.49 -3.69 -18.22
N ILE A 62 -20.82 -4.32 -17.24
CA ILE A 62 -20.13 -3.60 -16.16
C ILE A 62 -19.01 -2.74 -16.75
N GLU A 63 -18.15 -3.31 -17.61
CA GLU A 63 -17.07 -2.58 -18.26
C GLU A 63 -17.58 -1.40 -19.11
N GLU A 64 -18.61 -1.62 -19.93
CA GLU A 64 -19.22 -0.60 -20.77
C GLU A 64 -19.79 0.54 -19.93
N GLN A 65 -20.43 0.23 -18.81
CA GLN A 65 -21.01 1.24 -17.93
C GLN A 65 -19.94 2.04 -17.18
N LEU A 66 -18.88 1.38 -16.69
CA LEU A 66 -17.73 2.06 -16.09
C LEU A 66 -17.05 3.01 -17.09
N LYS A 67 -16.85 2.58 -18.33
CA LYS A 67 -16.32 3.42 -19.42
C LYS A 67 -17.27 4.57 -19.74
N THR A 68 -18.57 4.33 -19.83
CA THR A 68 -19.56 5.38 -20.11
C THR A 68 -19.55 6.46 -19.04
N PHE A 69 -19.56 6.08 -17.76
CA PHE A 69 -19.51 7.05 -16.67
C PHE A 69 -18.18 7.79 -16.58
N SER A 70 -17.06 7.15 -16.91
CA SER A 70 -15.73 7.78 -16.88
C SER A 70 -15.51 8.68 -18.10
N ASP A 71 -15.75 8.15 -19.30
CA ASP A 71 -15.28 8.73 -20.56
C ASP A 71 -16.32 9.62 -21.23
N ALA A 72 -17.61 9.30 -21.10
CA ALA A 72 -18.68 10.08 -21.74
C ALA A 72 -19.33 11.07 -20.77
N PHE A 73 -19.59 10.64 -19.53
CA PHE A 73 -20.21 11.52 -18.53
C PHE A 73 -19.19 12.32 -17.73
N HIS A 74 -17.91 11.92 -17.78
CA HIS A 74 -16.83 12.55 -17.02
C HIS A 74 -17.13 12.60 -15.52
N CYS A 75 -17.57 11.48 -14.96
CA CYS A 75 -17.70 11.36 -13.51
C CYS A 75 -16.30 11.46 -12.88
N ASP A 76 -16.18 12.20 -11.79
CA ASP A 76 -14.95 12.26 -11.00
C ASP A 76 -14.79 11.02 -10.13
N VAL A 77 -15.91 10.46 -9.65
CA VAL A 77 -15.95 9.24 -8.83
C VAL A 77 -17.03 8.30 -9.33
N ILE A 78 -16.72 7.00 -9.41
CA ILE A 78 -17.69 5.94 -9.63
C ILE A 78 -17.65 4.98 -8.45
N LEU A 79 -18.80 4.76 -7.82
CA LEU A 79 -19.01 3.80 -6.75
C LEU A 79 -19.85 2.65 -7.27
N THR A 80 -19.33 1.44 -7.22
CA THR A 80 -20.11 0.24 -7.56
C THR A 80 -20.57 -0.48 -6.29
N THR A 81 -21.68 -1.18 -6.33
CA THR A 81 -22.14 -2.04 -5.24
C THR A 81 -22.59 -3.41 -5.78
N GLY A 82 -22.05 -4.49 -5.22
CA GLY A 82 -22.38 -5.86 -5.60
C GLY A 82 -21.35 -6.56 -6.49
N GLY A 83 -21.46 -7.89 -6.60
CA GLY A 83 -20.63 -8.72 -7.47
C GLY A 83 -19.17 -8.88 -7.04
N THR A 84 -18.81 -8.66 -5.76
CA THR A 84 -17.43 -8.71 -5.24
C THR A 84 -17.10 -9.98 -4.44
N GLY A 85 -18.01 -10.95 -4.37
CA GLY A 85 -17.83 -12.22 -3.65
C GLY A 85 -17.03 -13.27 -4.44
N PHE A 86 -17.19 -14.54 -4.05
CA PHE A 86 -16.48 -15.69 -4.64
C PHE A 86 -17.38 -16.55 -5.54
N THR A 87 -18.64 -16.16 -5.76
CA THR A 87 -19.53 -16.92 -6.64
C THR A 87 -19.09 -16.75 -8.11
N PRO A 88 -19.42 -17.69 -9.01
CA PRO A 88 -19.09 -17.54 -10.43
C PRO A 88 -19.72 -16.32 -11.12
N ARG A 89 -20.76 -15.73 -10.51
CA ARG A 89 -21.42 -14.50 -10.98
C ARG A 89 -20.74 -13.24 -10.44
N ASP A 90 -19.97 -13.32 -9.35
CA ASP A 90 -19.25 -12.18 -8.82
C ASP A 90 -18.08 -11.83 -9.75
N VAL A 91 -18.32 -10.94 -10.72
CA VAL A 91 -17.34 -10.55 -11.77
C VAL A 91 -16.97 -9.06 -11.73
N THR A 92 -17.49 -8.31 -10.75
CA THR A 92 -17.25 -6.86 -10.62
C THR A 92 -15.76 -6.52 -10.52
N PRO A 93 -14.93 -7.23 -9.70
CA PRO A 93 -13.51 -6.92 -9.59
C PRO A 93 -12.74 -7.12 -10.89
N GLU A 94 -13.06 -8.17 -11.65
CA GLU A 94 -12.47 -8.45 -12.96
C GLU A 94 -12.83 -7.37 -13.98
N ALA A 95 -14.13 -7.04 -14.08
CA ALA A 95 -14.61 -5.99 -14.97
C ALA A 95 -13.94 -4.65 -14.64
N THR A 96 -13.89 -4.30 -13.34
CA THR A 96 -13.25 -3.08 -12.88
C THR A 96 -11.77 -3.09 -13.23
N SER A 97 -11.04 -4.14 -12.89
CA SER A 97 -9.59 -4.24 -13.15
C SER A 97 -9.21 -4.05 -14.61
N ARG A 98 -10.06 -4.50 -15.56
CA ARG A 98 -9.81 -4.35 -17.00
C ARG A 98 -9.97 -2.92 -17.53
N VAL A 99 -10.72 -2.05 -16.83
CA VAL A 99 -10.92 -0.66 -17.27
C VAL A 99 -10.01 0.35 -16.59
N LEU A 100 -9.34 -0.06 -15.50
CA LEU A 100 -8.42 0.77 -14.75
C LEU A 100 -7.10 0.97 -15.49
N ASP A 101 -6.61 2.21 -15.51
CA ASP A 101 -5.25 2.52 -15.96
C ASP A 101 -4.24 2.25 -14.83
N ARG A 102 -4.63 2.53 -13.59
CA ARG A 102 -3.79 2.43 -12.39
C ARG A 102 -4.61 1.99 -11.18
N ARG A 103 -4.03 1.12 -10.34
CA ARG A 103 -4.68 0.66 -9.10
C ARG A 103 -4.50 1.68 -7.96
N ALA A 104 -5.47 1.66 -7.05
CA ALA A 104 -5.49 2.42 -5.79
C ALA A 104 -5.67 1.47 -4.60
N ASP A 105 -4.75 0.52 -4.45
CA ASP A 105 -4.88 -0.60 -3.52
C ASP A 105 -4.98 -0.18 -2.04
N GLY A 106 -4.47 1.02 -1.71
CA GLY A 106 -4.63 1.62 -0.38
C GLY A 106 -6.11 1.82 -0.01
N LEU A 107 -6.97 2.21 -0.96
CA LEU A 107 -8.41 2.35 -0.74
C LEU A 107 -9.05 0.98 -0.53
N SER A 108 -8.76 0.01 -1.39
CA SER A 108 -9.30 -1.35 -1.25
C SER A 108 -8.91 -1.99 0.08
N THR A 109 -7.66 -1.75 0.52
CA THR A 109 -7.16 -2.23 1.82
C THR A 109 -7.87 -1.55 2.98
N ALA A 110 -8.06 -0.23 2.94
CA ALA A 110 -8.76 0.50 3.99
C ALA A 110 -10.21 0.04 4.13
N LEU A 111 -10.91 -0.18 3.01
CA LEU A 111 -12.27 -0.71 2.99
C LEU A 111 -12.34 -2.13 3.58
N LEU A 112 -11.38 -2.99 3.21
CA LEU A 112 -11.29 -4.36 3.75
C LEU A 112 -11.07 -4.33 5.27
N LEU A 113 -10.09 -3.55 5.74
CA LEU A 113 -9.79 -3.42 7.17
C LEU A 113 -11.00 -2.92 7.95
N LYS A 114 -11.71 -1.91 7.43
CA LYS A 114 -12.93 -1.42 8.06
C LYS A 114 -14.01 -2.50 8.13
N SER A 115 -14.21 -3.23 7.03
CA SER A 115 -15.23 -4.28 6.95
C SER A 115 -14.92 -5.45 7.91
N LEU A 116 -13.65 -5.74 8.17
CA LEU A 116 -13.20 -6.77 9.12
C LEU A 116 -13.53 -6.44 10.57
N GLU A 117 -13.68 -5.16 10.94
CA GLU A 117 -14.18 -4.76 12.25
C GLU A 117 -15.64 -5.21 12.47
N SER A 118 -16.42 -5.24 11.39
CA SER A 118 -17.84 -5.60 11.41
C SER A 118 -18.09 -7.10 11.27
N THR A 119 -17.29 -7.79 10.44
CA THR A 119 -17.46 -9.22 10.18
C THR A 119 -16.18 -9.90 9.70
N PRO A 120 -15.82 -11.08 10.24
CA PRO A 120 -14.65 -11.83 9.77
C PRO A 120 -14.79 -12.30 8.31
N TYR A 121 -16.02 -12.42 7.79
CA TYR A 121 -16.27 -12.84 6.42
C TYR A 121 -15.87 -11.78 5.38
N ALA A 122 -15.59 -10.54 5.80
CA ALA A 122 -15.13 -9.48 4.91
C ALA A 122 -13.83 -9.84 4.16
N VAL A 123 -13.02 -10.75 4.71
CA VAL A 123 -11.81 -11.30 4.07
C VAL A 123 -12.09 -11.94 2.69
N LEU A 124 -13.35 -12.34 2.43
CA LEU A 124 -13.77 -12.94 1.16
C LEU A 124 -14.14 -11.89 0.10
N SER A 125 -14.08 -10.60 0.42
CA SER A 125 -14.33 -9.55 -0.57
C SER A 125 -13.14 -9.44 -1.52
N ARG A 126 -13.42 -9.42 -2.82
CA ARG A 126 -12.43 -9.25 -3.90
C ARG A 126 -12.47 -7.84 -4.50
N GLY A 127 -13.22 -6.90 -3.90
CA GLY A 127 -13.40 -5.56 -4.43
C GLY A 127 -12.07 -4.84 -4.69
N VAL A 128 -11.98 -4.15 -5.83
CA VAL A 128 -10.81 -3.37 -6.22
C VAL A 128 -11.13 -1.88 -6.30
N SER A 129 -10.09 -1.07 -6.32
CA SER A 129 -10.18 0.38 -6.48
C SER A 129 -9.05 0.86 -7.37
N GLY A 130 -9.29 1.90 -8.15
CA GLY A 130 -8.29 2.46 -9.03
C GLY A 130 -8.80 3.64 -9.83
N MET A 131 -7.99 4.08 -10.78
CA MET A 131 -8.26 5.26 -11.60
C MET A 131 -8.35 4.87 -13.07
N ARG A 132 -9.28 5.49 -13.79
CA ARG A 132 -9.39 5.53 -15.25
C ARG A 132 -9.40 7.00 -15.67
N GLY A 133 -8.36 7.45 -16.35
CA GLY A 133 -8.15 8.87 -16.64
C GLY A 133 -8.17 9.70 -15.35
N GLN A 134 -9.14 10.61 -15.26
CA GLN A 134 -9.37 11.47 -14.09
C GLN A 134 -10.49 10.95 -13.17
N THR A 135 -11.01 9.75 -13.42
CA THR A 135 -12.10 9.14 -12.66
C THR A 135 -11.56 8.14 -11.65
N LEU A 136 -11.93 8.30 -10.37
CA LEU A 136 -11.71 7.29 -9.33
C LEU A 136 -12.83 6.26 -9.37
N ILE A 137 -12.52 4.97 -9.38
CA ILE A 137 -13.48 3.87 -9.37
C ILE A 137 -13.25 3.02 -8.12
N VAL A 138 -14.31 2.77 -7.35
CA VAL A 138 -14.25 2.02 -6.09
C VAL A 138 -15.37 0.99 -6.02
N ASN A 139 -15.02 -0.29 -5.83
CA ASN A 139 -16.00 -1.33 -5.57
C ASN A 139 -16.38 -1.40 -4.09
N LEU A 140 -17.68 -1.39 -3.81
CA LEU A 140 -18.25 -1.55 -2.49
C LEU A 140 -19.02 -2.89 -2.36
N PRO A 141 -19.16 -3.42 -1.14
CA PRO A 141 -19.93 -4.64 -0.91
C PRO A 141 -21.41 -4.45 -1.22
N GLY A 142 -22.14 -5.55 -1.47
CA GLY A 142 -23.53 -5.50 -1.96
C GLY A 142 -24.60 -5.12 -0.93
N SER A 143 -24.33 -5.19 0.38
CA SER A 143 -25.34 -4.90 1.41
C SER A 143 -25.37 -3.43 1.82
N GLN A 144 -26.56 -2.89 2.09
CA GLN A 144 -26.75 -1.49 2.50
C GLN A 144 -25.90 -1.10 3.72
N LYS A 145 -25.86 -1.96 4.75
CA LYS A 145 -25.03 -1.74 5.95
C LYS A 145 -23.54 -1.63 5.62
N ALA A 146 -23.04 -2.54 4.78
CA ALA A 146 -21.62 -2.53 4.39
C ALA A 146 -21.28 -1.32 3.52
N VAL A 147 -22.22 -0.85 2.70
CA VAL A 147 -22.12 0.41 1.96
C VAL A 147 -21.97 1.59 2.91
N ASP A 148 -22.79 1.70 3.96
CA ASP A 148 -22.69 2.78 4.96
C ASP A 148 -21.31 2.80 5.62
N GLU A 149 -20.85 1.63 6.07
CA GLU A 149 -19.56 1.46 6.75
C GLU A 149 -18.36 1.78 5.85
N CYS A 150 -18.41 1.32 4.59
CA CYS A 150 -17.34 1.58 3.61
C CYS A 150 -17.36 3.03 3.14
N PHE A 151 -18.53 3.63 2.90
CA PHE A 151 -18.62 5.02 2.48
C PHE A 151 -18.07 5.96 3.55
N ALA A 152 -18.29 5.68 4.84
CA ALA A 152 -17.71 6.46 5.94
C ALA A 152 -16.16 6.52 5.90
N VAL A 153 -15.50 5.54 5.30
CA VAL A 153 -14.03 5.56 5.07
C VAL A 153 -13.68 6.42 3.86
N LEU A 154 -14.48 6.37 2.79
CA LEU A 154 -14.23 7.09 1.55
C LEU A 154 -14.56 8.58 1.67
N GLU A 155 -15.68 8.91 2.31
CA GLU A 155 -16.24 10.26 2.38
C GLU A 155 -15.19 11.35 2.66
N PRO A 156 -14.32 11.25 3.70
CA PRO A 156 -13.33 12.28 3.99
C PRO A 156 -12.20 12.40 2.95
N VAL A 157 -11.97 11.39 2.12
CA VAL A 157 -10.83 11.34 1.18
C VAL A 157 -11.21 11.63 -0.27
N LEU A 158 -12.50 11.52 -0.65
CA LEU A 158 -12.94 11.68 -2.04
C LEU A 158 -12.59 13.06 -2.61
N ALA A 159 -12.88 14.15 -1.88
CA ALA A 159 -12.59 15.51 -2.32
C ALA A 159 -11.10 15.71 -2.66
N HIS A 160 -10.22 15.21 -1.79
CA HIS A 160 -8.79 15.30 -1.98
C HIS A 160 -8.30 14.43 -3.15
N ALA A 161 -8.82 13.21 -3.28
CA ALA A 161 -8.50 12.32 -4.39
C ALA A 161 -8.85 12.94 -5.76
N VAL A 162 -10.03 13.55 -5.87
CA VAL A 162 -10.48 14.23 -7.10
C VAL A 162 -9.56 15.42 -7.43
N LYS A 163 -9.18 16.25 -6.45
CA LYS A 163 -8.23 17.36 -6.68
C LYS A 163 -6.88 16.89 -7.22
N GLN A 164 -6.36 15.79 -6.69
CA GLN A 164 -5.11 15.21 -7.16
C GLN A 164 -5.24 14.73 -8.62
N LEU A 165 -6.34 14.05 -8.94
CA LEU A 165 -6.63 13.56 -10.29
C LEU A 165 -6.77 14.70 -11.31
N GLN A 166 -7.39 15.81 -10.92
CA GLN A 166 -7.57 16.99 -11.77
C GLN A 166 -6.32 17.89 -11.88
N GLY A 167 -5.20 17.49 -11.28
CA GLY A 167 -3.94 18.26 -11.37
C GLY A 167 -3.99 19.63 -10.67
N ARG A 168 -4.92 19.83 -9.71
CA ARG A 168 -5.03 21.08 -8.92
C ARG A 168 -3.97 21.14 -7.81
N ILE A 169 -2.71 21.06 -8.20
CA ILE A 169 -1.53 20.92 -7.32
C ILE A 169 -1.38 22.09 -6.34
N VAL A 170 -1.86 23.29 -6.69
CA VAL A 170 -1.72 24.50 -5.86
C VAL A 170 -2.57 24.43 -4.59
N GLU A 171 -3.79 23.87 -4.66
CA GLU A 171 -4.69 23.70 -3.50
C GLU A 171 -4.25 22.53 -2.61
N VAL A 172 -3.73 21.46 -3.22
CA VAL A 172 -3.25 20.25 -2.51
C VAL A 172 -2.07 20.57 -1.57
N LYS A 173 -1.20 21.53 -1.92
CA LYS A 173 -0.07 21.94 -1.07
C LYS A 173 -0.54 22.65 0.21
N ALA A 174 -1.61 23.44 0.16
CA ALA A 174 -2.13 24.14 1.33
C ALA A 174 -2.73 23.16 2.36
N GLU A 175 -3.47 22.15 1.89
CA GLU A 175 -4.06 21.12 2.77
C GLU A 175 -3.01 20.21 3.43
N HIS A 176 -1.95 19.83 2.72
CA HIS A 176 -0.86 19.03 3.32
C HIS A 176 -0.14 19.78 4.44
N VAL A 177 0.01 21.11 4.31
CA VAL A 177 0.59 21.97 5.35
C VAL A 177 -0.34 22.05 6.56
N GLU A 178 -1.65 22.19 6.35
CA GLU A 178 -2.65 22.27 7.43
C GLU A 178 -2.78 20.94 8.20
N MET A 179 -2.74 19.80 7.49
CA MET A 179 -2.77 18.46 8.09
C MET A 179 -1.50 18.19 8.93
N GLN A 180 -0.32 18.59 8.44
CA GLN A 180 0.94 18.48 9.19
C GLN A 180 0.97 19.37 10.44
N GLN A 181 0.37 20.57 10.39
CA GLN A 181 0.28 21.48 11.54
C GLN A 181 -0.67 20.94 12.62
N SER A 182 -1.79 20.34 12.23
CA SER A 182 -2.75 19.73 13.18
C SER A 182 -2.17 18.52 13.95
N ALA A 183 -1.21 17.79 13.36
CA ALA A 183 -0.51 16.70 14.00
C ALA A 183 0.52 17.19 15.06
N HIS A 184 1.15 18.34 14.85
CA HIS A 184 2.14 18.91 15.79
C HIS A 184 1.49 19.54 17.04
N SER A 185 0.24 20.03 16.95
CA SER A 185 -0.46 20.60 18.11
C SER A 185 -0.96 19.56 19.13
N ARG A 186 -0.98 18.26 18.80
CA ARG A 186 -1.41 17.20 19.73
C ARG A 186 -0.33 16.77 20.74
N HIS A 187 0.91 17.22 20.58
CA HIS A 187 2.03 16.80 21.44
C HIS A 187 2.34 17.72 22.64
N HIS A 188 1.57 18.80 22.86
CA HIS A 188 1.91 19.82 23.88
C HIS A 188 0.94 20.00 25.05
N LEU A 189 -0.03 19.09 25.28
CA LEU A 189 -0.91 19.15 26.46
C LEU A 189 -0.82 17.87 27.30
N HIS A 190 0.20 17.76 28.14
CA HIS A 190 0.12 17.00 29.40
C HIS A 190 1.26 17.38 30.37
N HIS A 191 1.09 18.48 31.09
CA HIS A 191 1.69 18.64 32.42
C HIS A 191 1.00 19.75 33.22
N HIS A 192 0.15 19.39 34.19
CA HIS A 192 0.21 19.94 35.55
C HIS A 192 -0.75 19.22 36.51
N GLN A 193 -0.25 19.03 37.72
CA GLN A 193 -0.77 18.28 38.87
C GLN A 193 -1.93 18.99 39.59
N SER A 194 -2.74 18.21 40.33
CA SER A 194 -3.09 18.47 41.75
C SER A 194 -3.98 17.35 42.34
N GLU A 195 -3.54 16.75 43.45
CA GLU A 195 -4.41 15.99 44.38
C GLU A 195 -5.38 16.94 45.13
N PRO A 196 -6.49 16.43 45.69
CA PRO A 196 -6.50 16.21 47.14
C PRO A 196 -7.27 14.97 47.64
N GLN A 197 -7.06 14.69 48.93
CA GLN A 197 -7.47 13.52 49.72
C GLN A 197 -8.93 13.55 50.25
N GLN A 198 -9.38 12.35 50.66
CA GLN A 198 -10.28 12.00 51.80
C GLN A 198 -11.74 11.48 51.54
N GLN A 199 -11.90 10.19 51.86
CA GLN A 199 -12.80 9.58 52.89
C GLN A 199 -14.25 9.10 52.59
N HIS A 200 -14.40 7.76 52.70
CA HIS A 200 -15.38 6.93 53.47
C HIS A 200 -16.81 6.57 53.00
N HIS A 201 -17.01 5.24 52.84
CA HIS A 201 -18.15 4.30 53.13
C HIS A 201 -19.52 4.50 52.41
N HIS A 202 -20.23 3.50 51.85
CA HIS A 202 -20.64 2.17 52.37
C HIS A 202 -20.97 1.12 51.26
N SER A 203 -21.16 -0.12 51.73
CA SER A 203 -21.39 -1.44 51.11
C SER A 203 -22.52 -1.62 50.09
N HIS A 204 -22.36 -2.59 49.18
CA HIS A 204 -23.30 -3.73 49.02
C HIS A 204 -22.62 -4.94 48.35
N HIS A 205 -22.80 -6.11 48.95
CA HIS A 205 -22.43 -7.42 48.40
C HIS A 205 -23.39 -7.82 47.26
N HIS A 206 -22.85 -8.15 46.10
CA HIS A 206 -23.43 -9.18 45.23
C HIS A 206 -22.32 -10.07 44.66
N ARG A 207 -22.41 -11.35 45.02
CA ARG A 207 -21.52 -12.43 44.62
C ARG A 207 -22.00 -12.93 43.26
N HIS A 208 -21.28 -12.64 42.19
CA HIS A 208 -21.46 -13.30 40.90
C HIS A 208 -20.21 -14.12 40.57
N HIS A 209 -20.37 -15.44 40.60
CA HIS A 209 -19.46 -16.37 39.96
C HIS A 209 -19.52 -16.15 38.44
N HIS A 210 -18.45 -15.63 37.84
CA HIS A 210 -18.23 -15.76 36.41
C HIS A 210 -17.27 -16.92 36.18
N GLY A 211 -17.82 -18.06 35.75
CA GLY A 211 -17.04 -19.06 35.02
C GLY A 211 -16.71 -18.47 33.65
N HIS A 212 -15.43 -18.22 33.40
CA HIS A 212 -14.93 -17.88 32.07
C HIS A 212 -14.97 -19.12 31.19
N SER A 213 -16.04 -19.30 30.41
CA SER A 213 -15.99 -20.15 29.23
C SER A 213 -15.29 -19.39 28.11
N THR A 214 -13.97 -19.58 28.01
CA THR A 214 -13.19 -19.15 26.85
C THR A 214 -13.69 -19.87 25.62
N SER A 215 -14.11 -19.13 24.59
CA SER A 215 -14.48 -19.72 23.31
C SER A 215 -13.25 -20.37 22.65
N PRO A 216 -13.39 -21.48 21.90
CA PRO A 216 -12.28 -22.13 21.19
C PRO A 216 -11.52 -21.19 20.25
N SER A 217 -12.18 -20.12 19.79
CA SER A 217 -11.63 -19.06 18.93
C SER A 217 -10.66 -18.12 19.64
N GLN A 218 -10.86 -17.81 20.93
CA GLN A 218 -9.92 -16.95 21.68
C GLN A 218 -8.62 -17.69 22.01
N GLN A 219 -8.67 -19.00 22.21
CA GLN A 219 -7.47 -19.83 22.44
C GLN A 219 -6.63 -19.99 21.15
N LEU A 220 -7.26 -20.10 19.99
CA LEU A 220 -6.56 -20.22 18.71
C LEU A 220 -5.90 -18.90 18.28
N GLN A 221 -6.55 -17.76 18.56
CA GLN A 221 -6.05 -16.44 18.18
C GLN A 221 -4.88 -15.97 19.09
N GLN A 222 -4.85 -16.40 20.35
CA GLN A 222 -3.69 -16.24 21.23
C GLN A 222 -2.52 -17.18 20.87
N ALA A 223 -2.79 -18.34 20.27
CA ALA A 223 -1.76 -19.30 19.86
C ALA A 223 -0.99 -18.85 18.59
N LEU A 224 -1.62 -18.07 17.71
CA LEU A 224 -1.03 -17.65 16.43
C LEU A 224 -0.34 -16.27 16.46
N THR A 225 -0.54 -15.49 17.52
CA THR A 225 0.05 -14.13 17.69
C THR A 225 1.07 -14.04 18.81
N LYS A 226 1.23 -15.09 19.62
CA LYS A 226 2.34 -15.15 20.57
C LYS A 226 3.63 -15.43 19.81
N SER A 227 4.38 -14.37 19.54
CA SER A 227 5.81 -14.50 19.39
C SER A 227 6.34 -15.35 20.55
N LEU A 228 7.04 -16.44 20.27
CA LEU A 228 7.72 -17.27 21.29
C LEU A 228 8.76 -16.45 22.10
N VAL A 229 9.01 -15.23 21.63
CA VAL A 229 9.91 -14.24 22.13
C VAL A 229 9.28 -13.55 23.34
N ASN A 230 9.64 -13.99 24.56
CA ASN A 230 9.25 -13.32 25.79
C ASN A 230 9.91 -11.92 25.89
N GLU A 231 9.13 -10.87 25.69
CA GLU A 231 9.59 -9.47 25.67
C GLU A 231 10.06 -8.97 27.05
N ALA A 232 9.53 -9.53 28.14
CA ALA A 232 9.93 -9.16 29.50
C ALA A 232 11.34 -9.69 29.89
N GLN A 233 11.89 -10.62 29.10
CA GLN A 233 13.20 -11.25 29.37
C GLN A 233 14.27 -10.88 28.33
N ILE A 234 14.06 -9.85 27.50
CA ILE A 234 15.01 -9.41 26.46
C ILE A 234 16.41 -9.20 27.04
N ALA A 235 16.53 -8.60 28.23
CA ALA A 235 17.80 -8.33 28.89
C ALA A 235 18.57 -9.59 29.33
N ASN A 236 17.87 -10.70 29.58
CA ASN A 236 18.43 -11.97 30.06
C ASN A 236 18.62 -13.00 28.94
N ARG A 237 18.38 -12.62 27.68
CA ARG A 237 18.61 -13.54 26.56
C ARG A 237 20.10 -13.85 26.43
N PRO A 238 20.45 -15.10 26.09
CA PRO A 238 21.81 -15.44 25.71
C PRO A 238 22.24 -14.50 24.57
N ARG A 239 23.27 -13.69 24.81
CA ARG A 239 23.88 -12.83 23.77
C ARG A 239 24.78 -13.63 22.81
N GLN A 240 24.88 -14.93 23.05
CA GLN A 240 25.57 -15.90 22.23
C GLN A 240 24.56 -16.97 21.87
N SER A 241 24.57 -17.37 20.60
CA SER A 241 23.71 -18.44 20.12
C SER A 241 23.94 -19.71 20.95
N PRO A 242 22.89 -20.42 21.40
CA PRO A 242 23.04 -21.73 22.04
C PRO A 242 23.54 -22.80 21.06
N TYR A 243 23.49 -22.51 19.76
CA TYR A 243 24.06 -23.32 18.70
C TYR A 243 25.42 -22.75 18.29
N PRO A 244 26.42 -23.61 18.00
CA PRO A 244 27.68 -23.18 17.44
C PRO A 244 27.46 -22.28 16.22
N LEU A 245 28.21 -21.17 16.14
CA LEU A 245 28.21 -20.34 14.94
C LEU A 245 28.91 -21.14 13.83
N ILE A 246 28.13 -21.52 12.83
CA ILE A 246 28.63 -22.13 11.60
C ILE A 246 29.08 -21.03 10.62
N SER A 247 29.94 -21.41 9.69
CA SER A 247 30.32 -20.49 8.60
C SER A 247 29.11 -20.19 7.70
N VAL A 248 29.15 -19.07 6.99
CA VAL A 248 28.10 -18.73 6.00
C VAL A 248 27.97 -19.84 4.96
N ASP A 249 29.11 -20.38 4.51
CA ASP A 249 29.14 -21.45 3.52
C ASP A 249 28.46 -22.72 4.05
N GLU A 250 28.75 -23.11 5.28
CA GLU A 250 28.12 -24.27 5.95
C GLU A 250 26.62 -24.07 6.17
N ALA A 251 26.19 -22.85 6.52
CA ALA A 251 24.77 -22.52 6.63
C ALA A 251 24.04 -22.64 5.29
N VAL A 252 24.64 -22.12 4.22
CA VAL A 252 24.09 -22.20 2.86
C VAL A 252 24.00 -23.67 2.42
N SER A 253 25.05 -24.46 2.61
CA SER A 253 25.03 -25.91 2.30
C SER A 253 23.94 -26.64 3.07
N THR A 254 23.79 -26.39 4.37
CA THR A 254 22.74 -27.02 5.19
C THR A 254 21.32 -26.72 4.66
N VAL A 255 21.08 -25.48 4.22
CA VAL A 255 19.80 -25.11 3.62
C VAL A 255 19.61 -25.81 2.28
N LEU A 256 20.64 -25.81 1.42
CA LEU A 256 20.56 -26.41 0.08
C LEU A 256 20.40 -27.94 0.14
N ASP A 257 21.03 -28.61 1.10
CA ASP A 257 20.93 -30.06 1.30
C ASP A 257 19.59 -30.49 1.91
N SER A 258 18.90 -29.59 2.60
CA SER A 258 17.59 -29.86 3.22
C SER A 258 16.41 -29.54 2.30
N VAL A 259 16.64 -28.97 1.12
CA VAL A 259 15.60 -28.65 0.14
C VAL A 259 15.69 -29.53 -1.10
N THR A 260 14.55 -30.05 -1.53
CA THR A 260 14.46 -30.77 -2.80
C THR A 260 14.39 -29.78 -3.95
N SER A 261 15.36 -29.85 -4.87
CA SER A 261 15.32 -29.06 -6.09
C SER A 261 14.11 -29.45 -6.96
N LEU A 262 13.38 -28.46 -7.44
CA LEU A 262 12.24 -28.67 -8.33
C LEU A 262 12.71 -28.84 -9.78
N PRO A 263 12.02 -29.67 -10.60
CA PRO A 263 12.35 -29.80 -12.01
C PRO A 263 12.11 -28.48 -12.76
N ALA A 264 12.96 -28.20 -13.74
CA ALA A 264 12.78 -27.09 -14.66
C ALA A 264 11.82 -27.46 -15.78
N GLU A 265 10.98 -26.52 -16.20
CA GLU A 265 10.13 -26.66 -17.39
C GLU A 265 10.43 -25.55 -18.41
N THR A 266 10.25 -25.87 -19.69
CA THR A 266 10.41 -24.89 -20.78
C THR A 266 9.05 -24.27 -21.09
N VAL A 267 8.94 -22.96 -20.91
CA VAL A 267 7.71 -22.18 -21.16
C VAL A 267 8.01 -21.09 -22.17
N ASN A 268 7.07 -20.80 -23.05
CA ASN A 268 7.20 -19.70 -24.01
C ASN A 268 7.12 -18.34 -23.30
N CYS A 269 8.17 -17.54 -23.40
CA CYS A 269 8.25 -16.22 -22.73
C CYS A 269 7.20 -15.20 -23.20
N ALA A 270 6.53 -15.43 -24.33
CA ALA A 270 5.53 -14.51 -24.88
C ALA A 270 4.13 -14.64 -24.27
N THR A 271 3.90 -15.60 -23.37
CA THR A 271 2.57 -15.86 -22.79
C THR A 271 2.46 -15.32 -21.36
N ALA A 272 1.24 -14.92 -20.97
CA ALA A 272 0.94 -14.45 -19.61
C ALA A 272 1.21 -15.52 -18.52
N SER A 273 1.32 -16.80 -18.90
CA SER A 273 1.63 -17.93 -18.01
C SER A 273 3.03 -17.91 -17.39
N VAL A 274 3.87 -16.93 -17.76
CA VAL A 274 5.23 -16.75 -17.25
C VAL A 274 5.26 -15.90 -15.97
N LEU A 275 4.22 -15.09 -15.71
CA LEU A 275 4.13 -14.24 -14.53
C LEU A 275 4.07 -15.11 -13.25
N GLY A 276 4.96 -14.80 -12.28
CA GLY A 276 5.06 -15.53 -11.01
C GLY A 276 6.04 -16.70 -11.00
N ARG A 277 6.77 -16.93 -12.10
CA ARG A 277 7.80 -17.98 -12.19
C ARG A 277 9.21 -17.42 -11.99
N ILE A 278 10.13 -18.29 -11.58
CA ILE A 278 11.57 -17.97 -11.44
C ILE A 278 12.36 -18.69 -12.54
N LEU A 279 13.48 -18.09 -12.96
CA LEU A 279 14.37 -18.68 -13.94
C LEU A 279 15.09 -19.89 -13.33
N ALA A 280 15.15 -20.99 -14.08
CA ALA A 280 15.86 -22.20 -13.65
C ALA A 280 17.40 -22.08 -13.76
N SER A 281 17.89 -21.08 -14.47
CA SER A 281 19.32 -20.81 -14.66
C SER A 281 19.55 -19.32 -14.84
N ASP A 282 20.75 -18.86 -14.52
CA ASP A 282 21.14 -17.46 -14.67
C ASP A 282 21.04 -17.01 -16.13
N VAL A 283 20.47 -15.81 -16.33
CA VAL A 283 20.46 -15.16 -17.64
C VAL A 283 21.58 -14.14 -17.68
N ILE A 284 22.53 -14.38 -18.57
CA ILE A 284 23.71 -13.52 -18.74
C ILE A 284 23.48 -12.64 -19.97
N ALA A 285 23.63 -11.32 -19.81
CA ALA A 285 23.60 -10.40 -20.94
C ALA A 285 24.78 -10.67 -21.88
N LYS A 286 24.54 -10.65 -23.20
CA LYS A 286 25.61 -10.84 -24.21
C LYS A 286 26.63 -9.72 -24.17
N GLU A 287 26.19 -8.53 -23.77
CA GLU A 287 27.01 -7.33 -23.71
C GLU A 287 26.80 -6.64 -22.36
N PRO A 288 27.86 -6.06 -21.78
CA PRO A 288 27.72 -5.26 -20.58
C PRO A 288 26.92 -4.00 -20.89
N LEU A 289 25.81 -3.78 -20.19
CA LEU A 289 25.04 -2.54 -20.22
C LEU A 289 25.01 -1.97 -18.80
N PRO A 290 25.66 -0.81 -18.55
CA PRO A 290 26.45 -0.01 -19.48
C PRO A 290 27.79 -0.68 -19.90
N PRO A 291 28.41 -0.26 -21.03
CA PRO A 291 29.65 -0.86 -21.55
C PRO A 291 30.91 -0.50 -20.75
N PHE A 292 30.73 -0.01 -19.52
CA PHE A 292 31.79 0.41 -18.61
C PHE A 292 31.41 0.02 -17.19
N ARG A 293 32.40 -0.02 -16.29
CA ARG A 293 32.16 -0.27 -14.88
C ARG A 293 31.42 0.93 -14.28
N ALA A 294 30.12 0.80 -14.07
CA ALA A 294 29.32 1.86 -13.49
C ALA A 294 29.22 1.76 -11.97
N SER A 295 28.98 2.91 -11.37
CA SER A 295 28.65 3.05 -9.96
C SER A 295 27.22 2.56 -9.66
N VAL A 296 27.06 1.71 -8.65
CA VAL A 296 25.71 1.30 -8.17
C VAL A 296 25.11 2.26 -7.12
N LYS A 297 25.91 3.17 -6.55
CA LYS A 297 25.51 4.10 -5.47
C LYS A 297 26.40 5.34 -5.48
N ASP A 298 25.86 6.48 -5.04
CA ASP A 298 26.63 7.71 -4.87
C ASP A 298 27.73 7.56 -3.80
N GLY A 299 28.89 8.16 -4.05
CA GLY A 299 29.99 8.17 -3.08
C GLY A 299 31.32 8.64 -3.65
N TYR A 300 32.40 8.15 -3.05
CA TYR A 300 33.78 8.48 -3.42
C TYR A 300 34.55 7.24 -3.82
N ALA A 301 35.08 7.22 -5.04
CA ALA A 301 36.03 6.22 -5.49
C ALA A 301 37.40 6.48 -4.85
N VAL A 302 37.92 5.50 -4.12
CA VAL A 302 39.25 5.53 -3.49
C VAL A 302 40.04 4.27 -3.86
N ARG A 303 41.38 4.30 -3.73
CA ARG A 303 42.20 3.10 -3.90
C ARG A 303 42.05 2.23 -2.65
N ALA A 304 41.69 0.96 -2.82
CA ALA A 304 41.47 0.04 -1.69
C ALA A 304 42.73 -0.14 -0.84
N ARG A 305 43.91 -0.20 -1.49
CA ARG A 305 45.22 -0.38 -0.82
C ARG A 305 45.60 0.73 0.15
N ASP A 306 45.05 1.92 -0.04
CA ASP A 306 45.44 3.09 0.74
C ASP A 306 44.78 3.09 2.14
N GLY A 307 43.90 2.12 2.42
CA GLY A 307 43.33 1.90 3.75
C GLY A 307 42.45 3.04 4.27
N ALA A 308 42.15 2.99 5.57
CA ALA A 308 41.45 4.03 6.29
C ALA A 308 42.35 5.26 6.49
N GLY A 309 41.81 6.45 6.28
CA GLY A 309 42.55 7.69 6.48
C GLY A 309 41.98 8.84 5.64
N ARG A 310 42.51 10.04 5.89
CA ARG A 310 42.03 11.26 5.22
C ARG A 310 42.32 11.24 3.72
N ARG A 311 41.34 11.70 2.92
CA ARG A 311 41.46 11.75 1.46
C ARG A 311 41.21 13.14 0.91
N ARG A 312 42.04 13.54 -0.05
CA ARG A 312 41.78 14.75 -0.84
C ARG A 312 40.83 14.41 -1.99
N VAL A 313 39.66 15.05 -2.03
CA VAL A 313 38.76 14.94 -3.18
C VAL A 313 39.37 15.77 -4.32
N VAL A 314 39.71 15.11 -5.43
CA VAL A 314 40.43 15.75 -6.54
C VAL A 314 39.56 16.01 -7.75
N ASP A 315 38.43 15.30 -7.88
CA ASP A 315 37.56 15.42 -9.06
C ASP A 315 36.13 14.92 -8.80
N VAL A 316 35.23 15.20 -9.75
CA VAL A 316 33.84 14.72 -9.82
C VAL A 316 33.60 14.13 -11.21
N VAL A 317 33.20 12.87 -11.29
CA VAL A 317 32.77 12.26 -12.56
C VAL A 317 31.26 12.34 -12.66
N THR A 318 30.75 12.76 -13.81
CA THR A 318 29.33 12.77 -14.13
C THR A 318 29.02 11.91 -15.36
N ALA A 319 27.76 11.46 -15.48
CA ALA A 319 27.31 10.66 -16.61
C ALA A 319 27.51 11.42 -17.93
N GLY A 320 28.35 10.88 -18.81
CA GLY A 320 28.73 11.49 -20.09
C GLY A 320 30.20 11.93 -20.16
N ASP A 321 30.91 11.97 -19.03
CA ASP A 321 32.34 12.28 -19.00
C ASP A 321 33.19 11.08 -19.45
N GLU A 322 34.07 11.27 -20.45
CA GLU A 322 35.17 10.36 -20.75
C GLU A 322 36.30 10.55 -19.72
N SER A 323 36.06 10.18 -18.47
CA SER A 323 37.07 10.36 -17.43
C SER A 323 38.14 9.27 -17.51
N SER A 324 39.27 9.61 -18.13
CA SER A 324 40.54 8.84 -18.10
C SER A 324 41.36 9.08 -16.83
N VAL A 325 40.76 9.70 -15.81
CA VAL A 325 41.46 10.13 -14.59
C VAL A 325 41.93 8.93 -13.78
N VAL A 326 43.25 8.79 -13.67
CA VAL A 326 43.89 7.76 -12.84
C VAL A 326 43.94 8.22 -11.39
N LEU A 327 43.27 7.49 -10.52
CA LEU A 327 43.21 7.83 -9.11
C LEU A 327 44.59 7.72 -8.42
N GLN A 328 45.07 8.84 -7.89
CA GLN A 328 46.34 8.93 -7.16
C GLN A 328 46.24 8.44 -5.70
N ALA A 329 47.39 8.19 -5.06
CA ALA A 329 47.47 7.81 -3.65
C ALA A 329 46.83 8.89 -2.75
N HIS A 330 46.07 8.45 -1.74
CA HIS A 330 45.38 9.31 -0.77
C HIS A 330 44.41 10.33 -1.38
N CYS A 331 43.98 10.11 -2.62
CA CYS A 331 42.98 10.94 -3.30
C CYS A 331 41.63 10.19 -3.40
N ALA A 332 40.58 10.95 -3.65
CA ALA A 332 39.21 10.48 -3.85
C ALA A 332 38.57 11.20 -5.04
N ILE A 333 37.72 10.51 -5.79
CA ILE A 333 36.92 11.10 -6.87
C ILE A 333 35.45 10.87 -6.53
N ARG A 334 34.64 11.93 -6.58
CA ARG A 334 33.19 11.81 -6.36
C ARG A 334 32.56 11.15 -7.59
N VAL A 335 31.71 10.16 -7.35
CA VAL A 335 30.99 9.41 -8.37
C VAL A 335 29.54 9.26 -7.94
N SER A 336 28.61 9.53 -8.83
CA SER A 336 27.17 9.31 -8.62
C SER A 336 26.76 7.94 -9.13
N THR A 337 25.53 7.55 -8.89
CA THR A 337 24.94 6.30 -9.38
C THR A 337 24.82 6.35 -10.91
N GLY A 338 25.28 5.29 -11.59
CA GLY A 338 25.34 5.21 -13.05
C GLY A 338 26.65 5.74 -13.66
N ASP A 339 27.42 6.55 -12.92
CA ASP A 339 28.64 7.17 -13.45
C ASP A 339 29.77 6.15 -13.67
N PRO A 340 30.65 6.38 -14.67
CA PRO A 340 31.84 5.58 -14.87
C PRO A 340 32.72 5.54 -13.63
N CYS A 341 33.15 4.35 -13.22
CA CYS A 341 34.18 4.20 -12.21
C CYS A 341 35.55 4.55 -12.83
N PRO A 342 36.36 5.41 -12.17
CA PRO A 342 37.67 5.79 -12.66
C PRO A 342 38.57 4.61 -12.98
N ALA A 343 39.45 4.75 -13.97
CA ALA A 343 40.45 3.75 -14.27
C ALA A 343 41.46 3.66 -13.10
N ALA A 344 41.70 2.46 -12.59
CA ALA A 344 42.70 2.24 -11.55
C ALA A 344 43.46 0.94 -11.82
N ARG A 345 44.80 0.99 -11.68
CA ARG A 345 45.68 -0.20 -11.69
C ARG A 345 45.48 -1.13 -10.48
N THR A 346 44.59 -0.79 -9.55
CA THR A 346 44.28 -1.59 -8.35
C THR A 346 42.81 -1.57 -8.03
N PRO A 347 42.34 -2.52 -7.19
CA PRO A 347 40.97 -2.52 -6.69
C PRO A 347 40.60 -1.15 -6.12
N LEU A 348 39.43 -0.67 -6.53
CA LEU A 348 38.81 0.53 -5.98
C LEU A 348 37.86 0.11 -4.86
N SER A 349 37.81 0.90 -3.80
CA SER A 349 36.75 0.84 -2.81
C SER A 349 35.93 2.11 -2.89
N LYS A 350 34.66 2.04 -2.48
CA LYS A 350 33.78 3.21 -2.38
C LYS A 350 33.47 3.53 -0.94
N LEU A 351 33.54 4.81 -0.60
CA LEU A 351 33.20 5.35 0.71
C LEU A 351 31.99 6.28 0.60
N LYS A 352 31.13 6.24 1.62
CA LYS A 352 29.93 7.10 1.72
C LYS A 352 30.31 8.55 2.07
N THR A 353 31.41 8.75 2.79
CA THR A 353 31.95 10.06 3.18
C THR A 353 33.47 10.08 3.04
N PRO A 354 34.08 11.21 2.63
CA PRO A 354 35.51 11.40 2.71
C PRO A 354 35.81 11.95 4.11
N ASN A 355 36.32 11.12 5.02
CA ASN A 355 36.84 11.65 6.30
C ASN A 355 38.18 12.36 6.09
#